data_AF-A0AAE0R907-F1
#
_entry.id   AF-A0AAE0R907-F1
#
_cell.length_a   1.000
_cell.length_b   1.000
_cell.length_c   1.000
_cell.angle_alpha   90.00
_cell.angle_beta   90.00
_cell.angle_gamma   90.00
#
_symmetry.space_group_name_H-M   'P 1'
#
loop_
_entity.id
_entity.type
_entity.pdbx_description
1 polymer ?
#
loop_
_entity_poly.entity_id
_entity_poly.type
_entity_poly.pdbx_seq_one_letter_code
_entity_poly.pdbx_strand_id
1 'polypeptide(L)'
;MDLLCPLSTIHKKNSSTAPWLSDVLRNNRRELRSAERKWKKSKLDTDLISYRTLLSKFSLDVTSAKTSFYKEKLETSAQDPRKLHNIFLSLFNLPAPPAPSSLTAKDFTTFYTEKIERICQTFTSPATSFTSHSQHSATPSLAQLSTVAAEEVLQIIRSCNPTTCPLDPIPSAMLQTISPDLLPFITTVINGSLTSGHVPTVFKKARVSFKNSRTCCL
;
A
#
# COMPACT_ATOMS: atom_id res chain seq x y z
N MET A 1 13.20 37.62 4.11
CA MET A 1 12.13 36.88 3.43
C MET A 1 11.45 35.95 4.45
N ASP A 2 10.83 36.51 5.50
CA ASP A 2 10.27 35.73 6.61
C ASP A 2 8.94 36.35 7.11
N LEU A 3 8.18 36.97 6.19
CA LEU A 3 6.96 37.73 6.47
C LEU A 3 5.69 37.16 5.79
N LEU A 4 5.76 35.95 5.23
CA LEU A 4 4.66 35.33 4.47
C LEU A 4 4.10 34.04 5.10
N CYS A 5 4.58 33.62 6.27
CA CYS A 5 4.03 32.44 6.94
C CYS A 5 2.84 32.84 7.84
N PRO A 6 1.61 32.37 7.56
CA PRO A 6 0.47 32.64 8.42
C PRO A 6 0.66 31.97 9.79
N LEU A 7 0.38 32.70 10.87
CA LEU A 7 0.34 32.13 12.22
C LEU A 7 -0.74 31.05 12.28
N SER A 8 -0.34 29.79 12.35
CA SER A 8 -1.24 28.67 12.61
C SER A 8 -1.34 28.43 14.11
N THR A 9 -2.53 28.61 14.67
CA THR A 9 -2.81 28.23 16.06
C THR A 9 -2.94 26.72 16.12
N ILE A 10 -1.84 26.02 16.43
CA ILE A 10 -1.89 24.57 16.65
C ILE A 10 -2.59 24.34 17.99
N HIS A 11 -3.84 23.89 17.94
CA HIS A 11 -4.47 23.27 19.10
C HIS A 11 -3.64 22.02 19.46
N LYS A 12 -2.86 22.10 20.55
CA LYS A 12 -2.28 20.92 21.17
C LYS A 12 -3.44 20.01 21.53
N LYS A 13 -3.63 18.94 20.76
CA LYS A 13 -4.48 17.84 21.20
C LYS A 13 -3.95 17.44 22.57
N ASN A 14 -4.80 17.45 23.58
CA ASN A 14 -4.54 16.73 24.83
C ASN A 14 -4.43 15.26 24.44
N SER A 15 -3.26 14.84 23.97
CA SER A 15 -2.99 13.44 23.72
C SER A 15 -3.22 12.78 25.07
N SER A 16 -4.16 11.83 25.14
CA SER A 16 -4.28 10.92 26.27
C SER A 16 -2.87 10.56 26.69
N THR A 17 -2.41 11.13 27.79
CA THR A 17 -1.02 11.05 28.23
C THR A 17 -0.78 9.57 28.37
N ALA A 18 0.01 8.96 27.49
CA ALA A 18 0.27 7.52 27.53
C ALA A 18 0.76 7.22 28.95
N PRO A 19 -0.05 6.62 29.84
CA PRO A 19 0.23 6.72 31.28
C PRO A 19 1.45 5.88 31.65
N TRP A 20 1.73 4.84 30.86
CA TRP A 20 2.92 4.00 30.90
C TRP A 20 4.21 4.71 30.42
N LEU A 21 4.13 5.94 29.89
CA LEU A 21 5.28 6.68 29.36
C LEU A 21 5.92 7.55 30.45
N SER A 22 6.80 6.92 31.24
CA SER A 22 7.60 7.57 32.28
C SER A 22 8.60 8.59 31.74
N ASP A 23 9.08 9.49 32.61
CA ASP A 23 10.11 10.46 32.22
C ASP A 23 11.44 9.82 31.82
N VAL A 24 11.75 8.65 32.39
CA VAL A 24 12.89 7.81 31.99
C VAL A 24 12.73 7.38 30.51
N LEU A 25 11.57 6.87 30.12
CA LEU A 25 11.32 6.49 28.72
C LEU A 25 11.33 7.69 27.78
N ARG A 26 10.85 8.85 28.23
CA ARG A 26 10.94 10.10 27.47
C ARG A 26 12.40 10.50 27.26
N ASN A 27 13.25 10.31 28.26
CA ASN A 27 14.67 10.56 28.16
C ASN A 27 15.36 9.60 27.18
N ASN A 28 15.12 8.29 27.31
CA ASN A 28 15.65 7.27 26.39
C ASN A 28 15.24 7.55 24.94
N ARG A 29 14.00 8.05 24.72
CA ARG A 29 13.53 8.48 23.40
C ARG A 29 14.30 9.70 22.87
N ARG A 30 14.65 10.67 23.73
CA ARG A 30 15.45 11.83 23.33
C ARG A 30 16.86 11.40 22.93
N GLU A 31 17.47 10.52 23.72
CA GLU A 31 18.79 9.95 23.45
C GLU A 31 18.80 9.17 22.12
N LEU A 32 17.82 8.29 21.92
CA LEU A 32 17.64 7.53 20.67
C LEU A 32 17.57 8.47 19.45
N ARG A 33 16.75 9.52 19.52
CA ARG A 33 16.63 10.51 18.44
C ARG A 33 17.92 11.32 18.24
N SER A 34 18.69 11.55 19.31
CA SER A 34 20.00 12.20 19.21
C SER A 34 20.99 11.33 18.47
N ALA A 35 21.07 10.04 18.82
CA ALA A 35 21.90 9.05 18.12
C ALA A 35 21.49 8.88 16.65
N GLU A 36 20.18 8.86 16.38
CA GLU A 36 19.65 8.81 15.00
C GLU A 36 20.12 10.01 14.18
N ARG A 37 19.99 11.23 14.73
CA ARG A 37 20.46 12.46 14.06
C ARG A 37 21.97 12.44 13.86
N LYS A 38 22.73 11.95 14.84
CA LYS A 38 24.19 11.81 14.76
C LYS A 38 24.57 10.89 13.60
N TRP A 39 24.02 9.68 13.54
CA TRP A 39 24.24 8.74 12.44
C TRP A 39 23.82 9.31 11.08
N LYS A 40 22.68 10.01 11.01
CA LYS A 40 22.23 10.67 9.78
C LYS A 40 23.24 11.72 9.27
N LYS A 41 23.95 12.41 10.16
CA LYS A 41 24.97 13.41 9.83
C LYS A 41 26.33 12.79 9.52
N SER A 42 26.80 11.84 10.33
CA SER A 42 28.14 11.27 10.22
C SER A 42 28.24 10.17 9.17
N LYS A 43 27.19 9.36 8.99
CA LYS A 43 27.17 8.16 8.13
C LYS A 43 28.22 7.09 8.47
N LEU A 44 28.81 7.13 9.67
CA LEU A 44 29.73 6.08 10.13
C LEU A 44 28.97 4.85 10.66
N ASP A 45 29.57 3.67 10.46
CA ASP A 45 29.02 2.40 10.95
C ASP A 45 29.02 2.30 12.47
N THR A 46 30.00 2.91 13.16
CA THR A 46 30.04 2.96 14.63
C THR A 46 28.82 3.69 15.20
N ASP A 47 28.43 4.80 14.58
CA ASP A 47 27.22 5.53 14.96
C ASP A 47 25.94 4.74 14.62
N LEU A 48 25.93 3.99 13.52
CA LEU A 48 24.81 3.10 13.17
C LEU A 48 24.62 1.99 14.22
N ILE A 49 25.72 1.35 14.63
CA ILE A 49 25.70 0.33 15.69
C ILE A 49 25.18 0.95 16.99
N SER A 50 25.67 2.13 17.38
CA SER A 50 25.20 2.83 18.59
C SER A 50 23.70 3.10 18.56
N TYR A 51 23.17 3.57 17.42
CA TYR A 51 21.75 3.83 17.22
C TYR A 51 20.91 2.55 17.30
N ARG A 52 21.36 1.47 16.64
CA ARG A 52 20.65 0.16 16.66
C ARG A 52 20.61 -0.43 18.06
N THR A 53 21.70 -0.33 18.82
CA THR A 53 21.75 -0.78 20.22
C THR A 53 20.77 0.00 21.09
N LEU A 54 20.77 1.34 20.96
CA LEU A 54 19.80 2.19 21.68
C LEU A 54 18.35 1.90 21.26
N LEU A 55 18.11 1.61 19.98
CA LEU A 55 16.78 1.27 19.46
C LEU A 55 16.27 -0.05 20.07
N SER A 56 17.13 -1.07 20.11
CA SER A 56 16.80 -2.36 20.72
C SER A 56 16.49 -2.20 22.20
N LYS A 57 17.35 -1.49 22.95
CA LYS A 57 17.12 -1.17 24.37
C LYS A 57 15.81 -0.41 24.59
N PHE A 58 15.56 0.63 23.80
CA PHE A 58 14.33 1.42 23.90
C PHE A 58 13.08 0.58 23.61
N SER A 59 13.13 -0.34 22.65
CA SER A 59 12.04 -1.28 22.37
C SER A 59 11.73 -2.19 23.55
N LEU A 60 12.77 -2.73 24.19
CA LEU A 60 12.64 -3.55 25.40
C LEU A 60 12.06 -2.73 26.57
N ASP A 61 12.58 -1.53 26.82
CA ASP A 61 12.09 -0.66 27.89
C ASP A 61 10.61 -0.28 27.69
N VAL A 62 10.20 0.02 26.46
CA VAL A 62 8.80 0.33 26.13
C VAL A 62 7.90 -0.87 26.34
N THR A 63 8.35 -2.05 25.93
CA THR A 63 7.59 -3.30 26.10
C THR A 63 7.44 -3.62 27.59
N SER A 64 8.53 -3.56 28.35
CA SER A 64 8.54 -3.78 29.80
C SER A 64 7.60 -2.82 30.52
N ALA A 65 7.71 -1.51 30.26
CA ALA A 65 6.87 -0.51 30.91
C ALA A 65 5.37 -0.67 30.59
N LYS A 66 5.03 -0.99 29.33
CA LYS A 66 3.63 -1.28 28.96
C LYS A 66 3.11 -2.52 29.68
N THR A 67 3.89 -3.60 29.68
CA THR A 67 3.51 -4.86 30.33
C THR A 67 3.30 -4.66 31.82
N SER A 68 4.24 -4.02 32.52
CA SER A 68 4.11 -3.73 33.95
C SER A 68 2.89 -2.87 34.25
N PHE A 69 2.70 -1.78 33.50
CA PHE A 69 1.55 -0.89 33.68
C PHE A 69 0.21 -1.60 33.51
N TYR A 70 0.03 -2.37 32.43
CA TYR A 70 -1.22 -3.07 32.21
C TYR A 70 -1.41 -4.26 33.15
N LYS A 71 -0.33 -4.94 33.56
CA LYS A 71 -0.40 -6.00 34.57
C LYS A 71 -0.89 -5.44 35.91
N GLU A 72 -0.28 -4.36 36.40
CA GLU A 72 -0.68 -3.68 37.63
C GLU A 72 -2.12 -3.17 37.55
N LYS A 73 -2.50 -2.58 36.40
CA LYS A 73 -3.87 -2.07 36.17
C LYS A 73 -4.91 -3.19 36.19
N LEU A 74 -4.59 -4.36 35.65
CA LEU A 74 -5.44 -5.54 35.67
C LEU A 74 -5.56 -6.12 37.09
N GLU A 75 -4.43 -6.25 37.82
CA GLU A 75 -4.40 -6.74 39.20
C GLU A 75 -5.20 -5.82 40.14
N THR A 76 -5.02 -4.51 40.02
CA THR A 76 -5.77 -3.51 40.82
C THR A 76 -7.28 -3.53 40.53
N SER A 77 -7.66 -3.92 39.30
CA SER A 77 -9.06 -3.97 38.88
C SER A 77 -9.67 -5.37 38.97
N ALA A 78 -8.95 -6.37 39.50
CA ALA A 78 -9.31 -7.78 39.44
C ALA A 78 -10.66 -8.11 40.11
N GLN A 79 -11.06 -7.30 41.09
CA GLN A 79 -12.30 -7.49 41.86
C GLN A 79 -13.55 -6.93 41.19
N ASP A 80 -13.40 -6.16 40.10
CA ASP A 80 -14.51 -5.51 39.38
C ASP A 80 -14.54 -5.95 37.90
N PRO A 81 -15.43 -6.89 37.53
CA PRO A 81 -15.49 -7.41 36.17
C PRO A 81 -15.89 -6.35 35.14
N ARG A 82 -16.62 -5.29 35.53
CA ARG A 82 -16.98 -4.19 34.62
C ARG A 82 -15.77 -3.33 34.29
N LYS A 83 -14.94 -3.02 35.30
CA LYS A 83 -13.68 -2.29 35.08
C LYS A 83 -12.71 -3.09 34.22
N LEU A 84 -12.56 -4.39 34.47
CA LEU A 84 -11.74 -5.28 33.62
C LEU A 84 -12.24 -5.29 32.17
N HIS A 85 -13.54 -5.46 31.97
CA HIS A 85 -14.13 -5.44 30.64
C HIS A 85 -13.88 -4.12 29.91
N ASN A 86 -14.05 -2.98 30.60
CA ASN A 86 -13.75 -1.66 30.04
C ASN A 86 -12.26 -1.46 29.69
N ILE A 87 -11.35 -2.00 30.50
CA ILE A 87 -9.91 -2.00 30.19
C ILE A 87 -9.65 -2.79 28.91
N PHE A 88 -10.22 -3.99 28.79
CA PHE A 88 -10.15 -4.81 27.58
C PHE A 88 -10.69 -4.04 26.36
N LEU A 89 -11.91 -3.50 26.45
CA LEU A 89 -12.50 -2.71 25.36
C LEU A 89 -11.61 -1.52 24.96
N SER A 90 -10.95 -0.85 25.90
CA SER A 90 -10.03 0.25 25.58
C SER A 90 -8.76 -0.18 24.82
N LEU A 91 -8.35 -1.44 24.94
CA LEU A 91 -7.21 -2.01 24.21
C LEU A 91 -7.60 -2.47 22.80
N PHE A 92 -8.82 -2.98 22.62
CA PHE A 92 -9.32 -3.47 21.32
C PHE A 92 -9.94 -2.36 20.47
N ASN A 93 -10.64 -1.42 21.10
CA ASN A 93 -11.31 -0.33 20.38
C ASN A 93 -10.38 0.88 20.30
N LEU A 94 -9.53 0.87 19.28
CA LEU A 94 -8.91 2.10 18.81
C LEU A 94 -10.04 3.09 18.48
N PRO A 95 -9.97 4.37 18.91
CA PRO A 95 -10.95 5.36 18.53
C PRO A 95 -11.15 5.31 17.02
N ALA A 96 -12.40 5.35 16.57
CA ALA A 96 -12.71 5.42 15.16
C ALA A 96 -11.81 6.49 14.52
N PRO A 97 -11.18 6.21 13.36
CA PRO A 97 -10.38 7.22 12.68
C PRO A 97 -11.22 8.50 12.60
N PRO A 98 -10.61 9.67 12.83
CA PRO A 98 -11.33 10.93 12.66
C PRO A 98 -12.03 10.89 11.31
N ALA A 99 -13.24 11.45 11.24
CA ALA A 99 -13.98 11.57 9.99
C ALA A 99 -13.00 12.01 8.89
N PRO A 100 -12.99 11.34 7.72
CA PRO A 100 -12.00 11.60 6.69
C PRO A 100 -11.93 13.10 6.47
N SER A 101 -10.71 13.64 6.46
CA SER A 101 -10.44 15.01 6.00
C SER A 101 -11.27 15.26 4.75
N SER A 102 -11.85 16.45 4.61
CA SER A 102 -12.84 16.87 3.60
C SER A 102 -12.52 16.60 2.11
N LEU A 103 -11.43 15.90 1.83
CA LEU A 103 -11.03 15.39 0.53
C LEU A 103 -11.76 14.08 0.23
N THR A 104 -12.74 14.17 -0.64
CA THR A 104 -13.54 13.05 -1.13
C THR A 104 -12.75 12.28 -2.21
N ALA A 105 -13.09 11.02 -2.44
CA ALA A 105 -12.55 10.26 -3.59
C ALA A 105 -12.79 10.99 -4.92
N LYS A 106 -13.90 11.74 -5.03
CA LYS A 106 -14.21 12.58 -6.18
C LYS A 106 -13.18 13.69 -6.39
N ASP A 107 -12.74 14.34 -5.31
CA ASP A 107 -11.73 15.42 -5.36
C ASP A 107 -10.37 14.88 -5.79
N PHE A 108 -10.05 13.63 -5.40
CA PHE A 108 -8.87 12.93 -5.90
C PHE A 108 -8.98 12.67 -7.41
N THR A 109 -10.11 12.14 -7.88
CA THR A 109 -10.31 11.87 -9.31
C THR A 109 -10.22 13.14 -10.15
N THR A 110 -10.93 14.20 -9.76
CA THR A 110 -10.94 15.47 -10.50
C THR A 110 -9.53 16.07 -10.58
N PHE A 111 -8.79 16.08 -9.47
CA PHE A 111 -7.42 16.61 -9.45
C PHE A 111 -6.50 15.91 -10.47
N TYR A 112 -6.53 14.58 -10.53
CA TYR A 112 -5.66 13.84 -11.46
C TYR A 112 -6.13 13.96 -12.92
N THR A 113 -7.44 13.98 -13.17
CA THR A 113 -7.97 14.22 -14.52
C THR A 113 -7.55 15.60 -15.03
N GLU A 114 -7.75 16.66 -14.24
CA GLU A 114 -7.36 18.02 -14.60
C GLU A 114 -5.83 18.16 -14.75
N LYS A 115 -5.05 17.47 -13.91
CA LYS A 115 -3.59 17.48 -14.03
C LYS A 115 -3.12 16.84 -15.33
N ILE A 116 -3.71 15.71 -15.72
CA ILE A 116 -3.38 15.03 -16.98
C ILE A 116 -3.75 15.94 -18.15
N GLU A 117 -4.95 16.53 -18.13
CA GLU A 117 -5.40 17.45 -19.18
C GLU A 117 -4.45 18.64 -19.34
N ARG A 118 -4.03 19.26 -18.23
CA ARG A 118 -3.08 20.37 -18.24
C ARG A 118 -1.74 19.98 -18.83
N ILE A 119 -1.24 18.78 -18.53
CA ILE A 119 -0.02 18.24 -19.13
C ILE A 119 -0.21 18.02 -20.64
N CYS A 120 -1.33 17.42 -21.07
CA CYS A 120 -1.64 17.24 -22.49
C CYS A 120 -1.73 18.56 -23.26
N GLN A 121 -2.27 19.61 -22.64
CA GLN A 121 -2.31 20.96 -23.21
C GLN A 121 -0.91 21.56 -23.42
N THR A 122 0.07 21.26 -22.55
CA THR A 122 1.46 21.72 -22.77
C THR A 122 2.13 21.13 -24.02
N PHE A 123 1.64 19.97 -24.49
CA PHE A 123 2.13 19.33 -25.71
C PHE A 123 1.39 19.78 -26.97
N THR A 124 0.27 20.50 -26.83
CA THR A 124 -0.54 20.95 -27.97
C THR A 124 -0.20 22.40 -28.30
N SER A 125 0.88 22.61 -29.05
CA SER A 125 1.18 23.91 -29.69
C SER A 125 0.19 24.13 -30.85
N PRO A 126 -0.34 25.34 -31.08
CA PRO A 126 -1.23 25.60 -32.20
C PRO A 126 -0.45 25.50 -33.52
N ALA A 127 -0.92 24.59 -34.38
CA ALA A 127 -0.75 24.55 -35.83
C ALA A 127 0.41 25.39 -36.42
N THR A 128 1.64 24.91 -36.29
CA THR A 128 2.68 25.26 -37.27
C THR A 128 2.55 24.28 -38.41
N SER A 129 2.19 24.81 -39.57
CA SER A 129 2.12 24.19 -40.89
C SER A 129 3.04 22.97 -41.01
N PHE A 130 2.45 21.79 -41.21
CA PHE A 130 3.18 20.60 -41.61
C PHE A 130 3.81 20.87 -42.99
N THR A 131 5.04 21.39 -42.99
CA THR A 131 5.92 21.27 -44.14
C THR A 131 6.16 19.78 -44.32
N SER A 132 5.63 19.29 -45.44
CA SER A 132 5.81 17.96 -45.97
C SER A 132 7.30 17.63 -46.08
N HIS A 133 7.87 17.08 -45.01
CA HIS A 133 9.14 16.37 -45.05
C HIS A 133 8.85 14.89 -45.21
N SER A 134 9.29 14.41 -46.37
CA SER A 134 9.30 13.07 -46.91
C SER A 134 9.48 11.92 -45.91
N GLN A 135 8.69 10.88 -46.16
CA GLN A 135 9.05 9.46 -46.02
C GLN A 135 9.55 9.02 -44.64
N HIS A 136 8.61 8.85 -43.71
CA HIS A 136 8.75 7.81 -42.71
C HIS A 136 7.91 6.61 -43.14
N SER A 137 8.60 5.48 -43.37
CA SER A 137 8.03 4.17 -43.64
C SER A 137 6.78 3.93 -42.81
N ALA A 138 5.75 3.38 -43.46
CA ALA A 138 4.53 2.91 -42.83
C ALA A 138 4.83 2.34 -41.44
N THR A 139 4.34 3.01 -40.40
CA THR A 139 4.27 2.42 -39.07
C THR A 139 3.62 1.05 -39.25
N PRO A 140 4.24 -0.06 -38.80
CA PRO A 140 3.64 -1.37 -38.98
C PRO A 140 2.29 -1.35 -38.24
N SER A 141 1.22 -1.31 -39.03
CA SER A 141 -0.13 -1.49 -38.52
C SER A 141 -0.21 -2.91 -38.02
N LEU A 142 -0.45 -3.10 -36.73
CA LEU A 142 -0.85 -4.38 -36.15
C LEU A 142 -2.29 -4.65 -36.59
N ALA A 143 -2.47 -4.89 -37.89
CA ALA A 143 -3.78 -5.13 -38.49
C ALA A 143 -4.36 -6.49 -38.03
N GLN A 144 -3.50 -7.42 -37.62
CA GLN A 144 -3.90 -8.76 -37.21
C GLN A 144 -2.95 -9.33 -36.16
N LEU A 145 -3.51 -10.03 -35.18
CA LEU A 145 -2.77 -10.81 -34.21
C LEU A 145 -2.71 -12.27 -34.68
N SER A 146 -1.54 -12.89 -34.58
CA SER A 146 -1.37 -14.31 -34.88
C SER A 146 -1.94 -15.18 -33.76
N THR A 147 -2.43 -16.36 -34.12
CA THR A 147 -2.81 -17.39 -33.15
C THR A 147 -1.59 -17.95 -32.43
N VAL A 148 -1.79 -18.45 -31.23
CA VAL A 148 -0.77 -19.00 -30.32
C VAL A 148 -0.92 -20.52 -30.25
N ALA A 149 0.20 -21.24 -30.14
CA ALA A 149 0.21 -22.69 -30.01
C ALA A 149 -0.26 -23.13 -28.60
N ALA A 150 -0.82 -24.34 -28.48
CA ALA A 150 -1.30 -24.85 -27.19
C ALA A 150 -0.17 -24.94 -26.16
N GLU A 151 1.02 -25.34 -26.59
CA GLU A 151 2.22 -25.52 -25.77
C GLU A 151 2.69 -24.17 -25.21
N GLU A 152 2.61 -23.10 -26.00
CA GLU A 152 2.93 -21.74 -25.56
C GLU A 152 1.93 -21.27 -24.50
N VAL A 153 0.63 -21.54 -24.70
CA VAL A 153 -0.41 -21.24 -23.70
C VAL A 153 -0.14 -22.00 -22.39
N LEU A 154 0.23 -23.28 -22.46
CA LEU A 154 0.54 -24.09 -21.29
C LEU A 154 1.75 -23.54 -20.52
N GLN A 155 2.81 -23.14 -21.24
CA GLN A 155 4.01 -22.54 -20.63
C GLN A 155 3.66 -21.23 -19.92
N ILE A 156 2.84 -20.36 -20.55
CA ILE A 156 2.39 -19.10 -19.95
C ILE A 156 1.63 -19.38 -18.65
N ILE A 157 0.65 -20.28 -18.67
CA ILE A 157 -0.16 -20.62 -17.48
C ILE A 157 0.74 -21.09 -16.33
N ARG A 158 1.73 -21.94 -16.61
CA ARG A 158 2.65 -22.48 -15.60
C ARG A 158 3.66 -21.46 -15.07
N SER A 159 4.04 -20.47 -15.89
CA SER A 159 4.96 -19.40 -15.49
C SER A 159 4.31 -18.33 -14.61
N CYS A 160 2.98 -18.25 -14.60
CA CYS A 160 2.24 -17.26 -13.83
C CYS A 160 2.33 -17.53 -12.33
N ASN A 161 2.40 -16.46 -11.53
CA ASN A 161 2.24 -16.60 -10.09
C ASN A 161 0.81 -17.07 -9.77
N PRO A 162 0.62 -18.04 -8.85
CA PRO A 162 -0.70 -18.58 -8.54
C PRO A 162 -1.54 -17.64 -7.64
N THR A 163 -1.60 -16.36 -7.98
CA THR A 163 -2.44 -15.37 -7.30
C THR A 163 -3.89 -15.54 -7.72
N THR A 164 -4.80 -15.72 -6.77
CA THR A 164 -6.23 -15.93 -7.03
C THR A 164 -7.02 -14.64 -6.76
N CYS A 165 -7.93 -14.27 -7.68
CA CYS A 165 -8.92 -13.24 -7.44
C CYS A 165 -10.21 -13.89 -6.91
N PRO A 166 -10.90 -13.32 -5.89
CA PRO A 166 -12.19 -13.84 -5.45
C PRO A 166 -13.34 -13.73 -6.46
N LEU A 167 -13.11 -13.08 -7.61
CA LEU A 167 -14.05 -13.08 -8.72
C LEU A 167 -13.83 -14.28 -9.66
N ASP A 168 -12.72 -15.01 -9.51
CA ASP A 168 -12.40 -16.14 -10.36
C ASP A 168 -13.18 -17.37 -9.90
N PRO A 169 -13.75 -18.16 -10.84
CA PRO A 169 -14.51 -19.36 -10.49
C PRO A 169 -13.61 -20.51 -10.02
N ILE A 170 -12.32 -20.49 -10.38
CA ILE A 170 -11.34 -21.53 -10.07
C ILE A 170 -10.08 -20.87 -9.53
N PRO A 171 -9.55 -21.32 -8.37
CA PRO A 171 -8.27 -20.83 -7.85
C PRO A 171 -7.11 -21.07 -8.83
N SER A 172 -6.21 -20.09 -8.96
CA SER A 172 -5.14 -20.12 -9.96
C SER A 172 -4.19 -21.32 -9.81
N ALA A 173 -3.91 -21.75 -8.58
CA ALA A 173 -3.11 -22.95 -8.33
C ALA A 173 -3.80 -24.22 -8.87
N MET A 174 -5.11 -24.34 -8.67
CA MET A 174 -5.90 -25.46 -9.16
C MET A 174 -5.98 -25.43 -10.69
N LEU A 175 -6.20 -24.25 -11.28
CA LEU A 175 -6.19 -24.05 -12.73
C LEU A 175 -4.84 -24.50 -13.34
N GLN A 176 -3.72 -24.19 -12.71
CA GLN A 176 -2.40 -24.64 -13.17
C GLN A 176 -2.26 -26.16 -13.14
N THR A 177 -2.77 -26.83 -12.09
CA THR A 177 -2.75 -28.29 -11.98
C THR A 177 -3.55 -28.96 -13.10
N ILE A 178 -4.76 -28.48 -13.37
CA ILE A 178 -5.67 -29.05 -14.37
C ILE A 178 -5.48 -28.44 -15.77
N SER A 179 -4.53 -27.52 -15.94
CA SER A 179 -4.29 -26.81 -17.19
C SER A 179 -4.02 -27.71 -18.41
N PRO A 180 -3.37 -28.88 -18.31
CA PRO A 180 -3.19 -29.77 -19.46
C PRO A 180 -4.52 -30.27 -20.02
N ASP A 181 -5.49 -30.59 -19.15
CA ASP A 181 -6.80 -31.13 -19.55
C ASP A 181 -7.70 -30.03 -20.14
N LEU A 182 -7.55 -28.80 -19.66
CA LEU A 182 -8.30 -27.63 -20.15
C LEU A 182 -7.64 -26.92 -21.33
N LEU A 183 -6.44 -27.33 -21.71
CA LEU A 183 -5.61 -26.63 -22.68
C LEU A 183 -6.31 -26.36 -24.02
N PRO A 184 -7.01 -27.33 -24.65
CA PRO A 184 -7.69 -27.09 -25.92
C PRO A 184 -8.74 -25.98 -25.83
N PHE A 185 -9.46 -25.92 -24.72
CA PHE A 185 -10.50 -24.91 -24.49
C PHE A 185 -9.90 -23.52 -24.27
N ILE A 186 -8.88 -23.43 -23.42
CA ILE A 186 -8.22 -22.15 -23.12
C ILE A 186 -7.56 -21.58 -24.39
N THR A 187 -6.84 -22.41 -25.15
CA THR A 187 -6.21 -22.00 -26.41
C THR A 187 -7.24 -21.54 -27.44
N THR A 188 -8.39 -22.23 -27.55
CA THR A 188 -9.48 -21.82 -28.46
C THR A 188 -10.03 -20.45 -28.09
N VAL A 189 -10.26 -20.18 -26.80
CA VAL A 189 -10.76 -18.88 -26.32
C VAL A 189 -9.76 -17.76 -26.61
N ILE A 190 -8.47 -17.99 -26.32
CA ILE A 190 -7.39 -17.02 -26.59
C ILE A 190 -7.31 -16.70 -28.08
N ASN A 191 -7.22 -17.73 -28.93
CA ASN A 191 -7.10 -17.55 -30.36
C ASN A 191 -8.36 -16.89 -30.97
N GLY A 192 -9.55 -17.21 -30.46
CA GLY A 192 -10.78 -16.50 -30.83
C GLY A 192 -10.71 -15.01 -30.54
N SER A 193 -10.17 -14.61 -29.37
CA SER A 193 -9.96 -13.20 -29.04
C SER A 193 -8.89 -12.52 -29.90
N LEU A 194 -7.80 -13.22 -30.22
CA LEU A 194 -6.72 -12.68 -31.07
C LEU A 194 -7.21 -12.46 -32.51
N THR A 195 -7.95 -13.41 -33.08
CA THR A 195 -8.45 -13.31 -34.45
C THR A 195 -9.59 -12.31 -34.59
N SER A 196 -10.50 -12.24 -33.61
CA SER A 196 -11.64 -11.29 -33.65
C SER A 196 -11.28 -9.87 -33.19
N GLY A 197 -10.14 -9.69 -32.53
CA GLY A 197 -9.79 -8.44 -31.86
C GLY A 197 -10.70 -8.11 -30.68
N HIS A 198 -11.50 -9.08 -30.20
CA HIS A 198 -12.49 -8.86 -29.15
C HIS A 198 -12.22 -9.72 -27.91
N VAL A 199 -12.13 -9.07 -26.75
CA VAL A 199 -12.06 -9.73 -25.44
C VAL A 199 -13.39 -9.50 -24.69
N PRO A 200 -14.06 -10.57 -24.22
CA PRO A 200 -15.27 -10.48 -23.41
C PRO A 200 -15.15 -9.53 -22.22
N THR A 201 -16.21 -8.78 -21.92
CA THR A 201 -16.22 -7.78 -20.84
C THR A 201 -15.97 -8.39 -19.47
N VAL A 202 -16.35 -9.65 -19.24
CA VAL A 202 -16.09 -10.38 -18.00
C VAL A 202 -14.59 -10.54 -17.70
N PHE A 203 -13.75 -10.69 -18.72
CA PHE A 203 -12.29 -10.82 -18.56
C PHE A 203 -11.57 -9.47 -18.37
N LYS A 204 -12.29 -8.35 -18.53
CA LYS A 204 -11.74 -6.99 -18.31
C LYS A 204 -11.95 -6.50 -16.88
N LYS A 205 -12.61 -7.28 -16.03
CA LYS A 205 -12.89 -6.92 -14.64
C LYS A 205 -11.73 -7.33 -13.75
N ALA A 206 -11.26 -6.41 -12.91
CA ALA A 206 -10.24 -6.69 -11.90
C ALA A 206 -10.70 -6.15 -10.55
N ARG A 207 -10.36 -6.87 -9.47
CA ARG A 207 -10.62 -6.42 -8.10
C ARG A 207 -9.34 -5.93 -7.46
N VAL A 208 -9.25 -4.62 -7.25
CA VAL A 208 -8.12 -4.00 -6.55
C VAL A 208 -8.47 -3.90 -5.06
N SER A 209 -7.73 -4.61 -4.22
CA SER A 209 -7.85 -4.52 -2.76
C SER A 209 -6.49 -4.27 -2.14
N PHE A 210 -6.42 -3.31 -1.21
CA PHE A 210 -5.21 -3.11 -0.41
C PHE A 210 -4.99 -4.32 0.50
N LYS A 211 -3.83 -4.97 0.40
CA LYS A 211 -3.40 -5.95 1.39
C LYS A 211 -3.11 -5.22 2.70
N ASN A 212 -4.08 -5.16 3.61
CA ASN A 212 -3.79 -4.89 5.02
C ASN A 212 -3.00 -6.09 5.56
N SER A 213 -1.68 -5.98 5.71
CA SER A 213 -0.83 -7.06 6.25
C SER A 213 -1.01 -7.26 7.77
N ARG A 214 -2.24 -7.09 8.29
CA ARG A 214 -2.59 -7.25 9.70
C ARG A 214 -3.77 -8.18 9.95
N THR A 215 -4.01 -9.13 9.04
CA THR A 215 -4.74 -10.35 9.41
C THR A 215 -3.69 -11.39 9.78
N CYS A 216 -3.33 -11.40 11.06
CA CYS A 216 -2.81 -12.61 11.70
C CYS A 216 -3.94 -13.64 11.54
N CYS A 217 -3.72 -14.67 10.73
CA CYS A 217 -4.62 -15.82 10.70
C CYS A 217 -4.55 -16.45 12.10
N LEU A 218 -5.72 -16.59 12.73
CA LEU A 218 -5.94 -17.56 13.79
C LEU A 218 -5.73 -18.98 13.25
#